data_AF-A0A1V2UCG0-F1
#
_entry.id   AF-A0A1V2UCG0-F1
#
_cell.length_a   1.000
_cell.length_b   1.000
_cell.length_c   1.000
_cell.angle_alpha   90.00
_cell.angle_beta   90.00
_cell.angle_gamma   90.00
#
_symmetry.space_group_name_H-M   'P 1'
#
loop_
_entity.id
_entity.type
_entity.pdbx_description
1 polymer ?
#
loop_
_entity_poly.entity_id
_entity_poly.type
_entity_poly.pdbx_seq_one_letter_code
_entity_poly.pdbx_strand_id
1 'polypeptide(L)'
;MKDKRSYYKILLLTAEEGWLNRPEIVKEVQAFGSTISDGRASPMNYRDANGIKVLDQESNVREYTTIRECVINEKLCRATITKHIKNRSKAKDGRTFSTF
;
A
#
# COMPACT_ATOMS: atom_id res chain seq x y z
N MET A 1 -17.33 6.14 -8.52
CA MET A 1 -16.85 7.51 -8.22
C MET A 1 -16.27 7.67 -6.81
N LYS A 2 -16.84 7.02 -5.77
CA LYS A 2 -16.33 7.11 -4.38
C LYS A 2 -14.89 6.60 -4.23
N ASP A 3 -14.58 5.43 -4.78
CA ASP A 3 -13.24 4.82 -4.71
C ASP A 3 -12.16 5.70 -5.31
N LYS A 4 -12.46 6.39 -6.42
CA LYS A 4 -11.54 7.33 -7.07
C LYS A 4 -11.22 8.51 -6.12
N ARG A 5 -12.22 9.07 -5.45
CA ARG A 5 -12.03 10.18 -4.50
C ARG A 5 -11.24 9.73 -3.26
N SER A 6 -11.58 8.59 -2.67
CA SER A 6 -10.84 8.02 -1.54
C SER A 6 -9.37 7.74 -1.93
N TYR A 7 -9.15 7.20 -3.12
CA TYR A 7 -7.80 6.96 -3.63
C TYR A 7 -6.99 8.25 -3.81
N TYR A 8 -7.58 9.31 -4.38
CA TYR A 8 -6.90 10.60 -4.48
C TYR A 8 -6.54 11.19 -3.11
N LYS A 9 -7.41 11.04 -2.10
CA LYS A 9 -7.09 11.47 -0.74
C LYS A 9 -5.89 10.72 -0.17
N ILE A 10 -5.83 9.40 -0.36
CA ILE A 10 -4.67 8.61 0.05
C ILE A 10 -3.40 9.11 -0.66
N LEU A 11 -3.46 9.37 -1.97
CA LEU A 11 -2.30 9.90 -2.69
C LEU A 11 -1.81 11.25 -2.16
N LEU A 12 -2.72 12.13 -1.75
CA LEU A 12 -2.37 13.43 -1.17
C LEU A 12 -1.72 13.26 0.20
N LEU A 13 -2.35 12.49 1.09
CA LEU A 13 -1.86 12.25 2.45
C LEU A 13 -0.50 11.54 2.48
N THR A 14 -0.28 10.61 1.57
CA THR A 14 0.97 9.81 1.49
C THR A 14 2.09 10.52 0.71
N ALA A 15 1.82 11.69 0.13
CA ALA A 15 2.84 12.52 -0.49
C ALA A 15 3.56 13.40 0.53
N GLU A 16 3.01 13.56 1.75
CA GLU A 16 3.67 14.30 2.81
C GLU A 16 4.88 13.53 3.36
N GLU A 17 6.00 14.22 3.50
CA GLU A 17 7.21 13.65 4.09
C GLU A 17 6.96 13.24 5.54
N GLY A 18 7.38 12.03 5.89
CA GLY A 18 7.22 11.49 7.23
C GLY A 18 5.76 11.21 7.64
N TRP A 19 4.81 11.07 6.70
CA TRP A 19 3.40 10.78 7.01
C TRP A 19 3.22 9.53 7.89
N LEU A 20 4.14 8.56 7.79
CA LEU A 20 4.15 7.36 8.63
C LEU A 20 4.33 7.67 10.12
N ASN A 21 4.98 8.80 10.44
CA ASN A 21 5.21 9.27 11.81
C ASN A 21 4.03 10.12 12.34
N ARG A 22 2.95 10.24 11.57
CA ARG A 22 1.75 11.04 11.91
C ARG A 22 0.55 10.13 12.10
N PRO A 23 0.24 9.70 13.34
CA PRO A 23 -0.83 8.74 13.62
C PRO A 23 -2.21 9.13 13.07
N GLU A 24 -2.51 10.41 13.07
CA GLU A 24 -3.74 11.00 12.51
C GLU A 24 -3.83 10.77 11.00
N ILE A 25 -2.74 11.00 10.26
CA ILE A 25 -2.68 10.75 8.81
C ILE A 25 -2.78 9.26 8.54
N VAL A 26 -2.06 8.43 9.30
CA VAL A 26 -2.13 6.97 9.17
C VAL A 26 -3.55 6.47 9.37
N LYS A 27 -4.26 6.98 10.38
CA LYS A 27 -5.66 6.62 10.64
C LYS A 27 -6.57 7.02 9.48
N GLU A 28 -6.40 8.22 8.92
CA GLU A 28 -7.16 8.67 7.76
C GLU A 28 -6.88 7.82 6.51
N VAL A 29 -5.61 7.50 6.22
CA VAL A 29 -5.22 6.64 5.09
C VAL A 29 -5.89 5.28 5.21
N GLN A 30 -5.92 4.68 6.40
CA GLN A 30 -6.58 3.39 6.64
C GLN A 30 -8.10 3.50 6.48
N ALA A 31 -8.72 4.56 7.01
CA ALA A 31 -10.16 4.80 6.90
C ALA A 31 -10.61 5.02 5.45
N PHE A 32 -9.85 5.79 4.65
CA PHE A 32 -10.13 5.90 3.22
C PHE A 32 -9.87 4.58 2.51
N GLY A 33 -8.82 3.87 2.90
CA GLY A 33 -8.44 2.58 2.35
C GLY A 33 -9.49 1.50 2.48
N SER A 34 -10.20 1.44 3.62
CA SER A 34 -11.27 0.46 3.84
C SER A 34 -12.50 0.70 2.95
N THR A 35 -12.62 1.89 2.36
CA THR A 35 -13.71 2.22 1.41
C THR A 35 -13.39 1.88 -0.03
N ILE A 36 -12.14 1.49 -0.34
CA ILE A 36 -11.70 1.19 -1.71
C ILE A 36 -11.77 -0.32 -1.90
N SER A 37 -12.50 -0.75 -2.92
CA SER A 37 -12.51 -2.17 -3.27
C SER A 37 -11.15 -2.59 -3.83
N ASP A 38 -10.71 -3.79 -3.44
CA ASP A 38 -9.71 -4.57 -4.15
C ASP A 38 -10.29 -4.87 -5.54
N GLY A 39 -10.04 -3.99 -6.52
CA GLY A 39 -10.59 -4.09 -7.87
C GLY A 39 -10.08 -5.27 -8.70
N ARG A 40 -9.67 -6.38 -8.06
CA ARG A 40 -9.30 -7.61 -8.74
C ARG A 40 -10.51 -8.53 -8.91
N ALA A 41 -10.69 -9.01 -10.14
CA ALA A 41 -11.57 -10.15 -10.42
C ALA A 41 -11.09 -11.45 -9.74
N SER A 42 -9.79 -11.55 -9.41
CA SER A 42 -9.22 -12.67 -8.64
C SER A 42 -8.18 -12.16 -7.63
N PRO A 43 -8.35 -12.43 -6.32
CA PRO A 43 -7.37 -12.04 -5.30
C PRO A 43 -5.99 -12.62 -5.61
N MET A 44 -4.91 -11.84 -5.44
CA MET A 44 -3.57 -12.41 -5.51
C MET A 44 -3.38 -13.37 -4.35
N ASN A 45 -2.91 -14.59 -4.62
CA ASN A 45 -2.39 -15.44 -3.57
C ASN A 45 -0.92 -15.05 -3.31
N TYR A 46 -0.72 -14.20 -2.32
CA TYR A 46 0.62 -13.77 -1.92
C TYR A 46 1.46 -14.90 -1.33
N ARG A 47 0.84 -16.00 -0.85
CA ARG A 47 1.59 -17.17 -0.37
C ARG A 47 2.23 -17.95 -1.51
N ASP A 48 1.54 -18.08 -2.65
CA ASP A 48 2.09 -18.75 -3.84
C ASP A 48 3.23 -17.92 -4.47
N ALA A 49 3.24 -16.62 -4.23
CA ALA A 49 4.25 -15.68 -4.69
C ALA A 49 5.28 -15.34 -3.59
N ASN A 50 5.50 -16.28 -2.66
CA ASN A 50 6.39 -16.23 -1.49
C ASN A 50 6.32 -15.00 -0.57
N GLY A 51 5.39 -14.07 -0.81
CA GLY A 51 5.14 -12.89 -0.02
C GLY A 51 5.17 -11.60 -0.83
N ILE A 52 5.52 -10.53 -0.13
CA ILE A 52 5.61 -9.16 -0.66
C ILE A 52 6.95 -8.59 -0.21
N LYS A 53 7.71 -8.07 -1.16
CA LYS A 53 8.92 -7.32 -0.96
C LYS A 53 8.63 -5.82 -1.08
N VAL A 54 9.16 -5.05 -0.15
CA VAL A 54 9.08 -3.59 -0.11
C VAL A 54 10.49 -3.03 -0.13
N LEU A 55 10.71 -2.09 -1.05
CA LEU A 55 11.94 -1.32 -1.16
C LEU A 55 11.61 0.15 -0.91
N ASP A 56 12.24 0.78 0.08
CA ASP A 56 12.11 2.23 0.30
C ASP A 56 13.15 3.05 -0.45
N GLN A 57 13.10 4.37 -0.23
CA GLN A 57 14.02 5.33 -0.84
C GLN A 57 15.47 5.17 -0.37
N GLU A 58 15.68 4.61 0.83
CA GLU A 58 17.00 4.33 1.41
C GLU A 58 17.55 2.97 0.96
N SER A 59 16.84 2.29 0.05
CA SER A 59 17.17 0.94 -0.43
C SER A 59 17.10 -0.14 0.66
N ASN A 60 16.42 0.12 1.78
CA ASN A 60 16.14 -0.92 2.76
C ASN A 60 15.07 -1.86 2.21
N VAL A 61 15.34 -3.16 2.36
CA VAL A 61 14.44 -4.23 1.93
C VAL A 61 13.67 -4.76 3.13
N ARG A 62 12.34 -4.85 2.99
CA ARG A 62 11.45 -5.51 3.94
C ARG A 62 10.63 -6.57 3.22
N GLU A 63 10.44 -7.71 3.86
CA GLU A 63 9.70 -8.83 3.29
C GLU A 63 8.57 -9.24 4.24
N TYR A 64 7.40 -9.50 3.66
CA TYR A 64 6.18 -9.85 4.38
C TYR A 64 5.57 -11.10 3.76
N THR A 65 5.21 -12.09 4.58
CA THR A 65 4.65 -13.36 4.09
C THR A 65 3.20 -13.20 3.61
N THR A 66 2.49 -12.21 4.16
CA THR A 66 1.11 -11.92 3.78
C THR A 66 0.86 -10.44 3.53
N ILE A 67 -0.15 -10.16 2.70
CA ILE A 67 -0.67 -8.81 2.50
C ILE A 67 -1.18 -8.16 3.79
N ARG A 68 -1.65 -8.95 4.76
CA ARG A 68 -2.10 -8.41 6.05
C ARG A 68 -0.91 -7.86 6.85
N GLU A 69 0.18 -8.61 6.92
CA GLU A 69 1.42 -8.15 7.56
C GLU A 69 1.95 -6.90 6.88
N CYS A 70 1.98 -6.89 5.55
CA CYS A 70 2.42 -5.72 4.79
C CYS A 70 1.55 -4.49 5.10
N VAL A 71 0.23 -4.60 5.12
CA VAL A 71 -0.69 -3.50 5.48
C VAL A 71 -0.43 -3.00 6.91
N ILE A 72 -0.22 -3.89 7.87
CA ILE A 72 -0.01 -3.53 9.28
C ILE A 72 1.32 -2.78 9.47
N ASN A 73 2.38 -3.21 8.79
CA ASN A 73 3.71 -2.64 8.96
C ASN A 73 3.92 -1.40 8.09
N GLU A 74 3.49 -1.43 6.83
CA GLU A 74 3.69 -0.33 5.89
C GLU A 74 2.62 0.77 5.99
N LYS A 75 1.59 0.54 6.82
CA LYS A 75 0.49 1.48 7.12
C LYS A 75 -0.29 1.97 5.89
N LEU A 76 -0.12 1.33 4.75
CA LEU A 76 -0.91 1.54 3.54
C LEU A 76 -2.05 0.54 3.47
N CYS A 77 -3.13 0.92 2.79
CA CYS A 77 -4.26 0.02 2.61
C CYS A 77 -3.97 -1.05 1.54
N ARG A 78 -4.65 -2.19 1.67
CA ARG A 78 -4.52 -3.34 0.76
C ARG A 78 -4.67 -2.92 -0.70
N ALA A 79 -5.71 -2.16 -1.04
CA ALA A 79 -5.99 -1.77 -2.43
C ALA A 79 -4.83 -0.97 -3.06
N THR A 80 -4.20 -0.09 -2.29
CA THR A 80 -3.05 0.70 -2.75
C THR A 80 -1.83 -0.19 -2.97
N ILE A 81 -1.47 -1.04 -2.00
CA ILE A 81 -0.33 -1.97 -2.14
C ILE A 81 -0.53 -2.88 -3.36
N THR A 82 -1.70 -3.50 -3.47
CA THR A 82 -2.07 -4.39 -4.57
C THR A 82 -1.97 -3.70 -5.93
N LYS A 83 -2.37 -2.42 -6.01
CA LYS A 83 -2.30 -1.61 -7.23
C LYS A 83 -0.86 -1.30 -7.63
N HIS A 84 0.01 -0.97 -6.67
CA HIS A 84 1.42 -0.71 -6.94
C HIS A 84 2.17 -1.96 -7.40
N ILE A 85 1.89 -3.11 -6.78
CA ILE A 85 2.42 -4.41 -7.24
C ILE A 85 1.98 -4.69 -8.69
N LYS A 86 0.68 -4.54 -8.99
CA LYS A 86 0.14 -4.81 -10.34
C LYS A 86 0.74 -3.89 -11.40
N ASN A 87 0.79 -2.59 -11.11
CA ASN A 87 1.21 -1.58 -12.07
C ASN A 87 2.73 -1.39 -12.12
N ARG A 88 3.49 -2.12 -11.28
CA ARG A 88 4.94 -1.96 -11.12
C ARG A 88 5.33 -0.50 -10.93
N SER A 89 4.55 0.20 -10.09
CA SER A 89 4.69 1.64 -9.88
C SER A 89 5.09 1.96 -8.44
N LYS A 90 5.77 3.09 -8.27
CA LYS A 90 6.14 3.60 -6.95
C LYS A 90 4.95 4.26 -6.25
N ALA A 91 4.88 4.09 -4.94
CA ALA A 91 4.03 4.89 -4.07
C ALA A 91 4.52 6.35 -4.04
N LYS A 92 3.68 7.25 -3.53
CA LYS A 92 3.99 8.69 -3.51
C LYS A 92 5.17 9.04 -2.59
N ASP A 93 5.33 8.29 -1.51
CA ASP A 93 6.50 8.33 -0.62
C ASP A 93 7.72 7.59 -1.18
N GLY A 94 7.69 7.15 -2.44
CA GLY A 94 8.82 6.52 -3.12
C GLY A 94 8.98 5.02 -2.89
N ARG A 95 8.20 4.40 -2.00
CA ARG A 95 8.26 2.94 -1.78
C ARG A 95 7.83 2.15 -3.02
N THR A 96 8.49 1.02 -3.26
CA THR A 96 8.14 0.07 -4.32
C THR A 96 7.68 -1.24 -3.70
N PHE A 97 6.61 -1.81 -4.24
CA PHE A 97 6.02 -3.06 -3.78
C PHE A 97 6.07 -4.11 -4.89
N SER A 98 6.59 -5.29 -4.61
CA SER A 98 6.64 -6.42 -5.55
C SER A 98 6.39 -7.75 -4.83
N THR A 99 6.09 -8.81 -5.57
CA THR A 99 6.15 -10.19 -5.07
C THR A 99 7.51 -10.81 -5.40
N PHE A 100 7.85 -11.99 -4.86
CA PHE A 100 9.14 -12.65 -5.12
C PHE A 100 9.04 -14.17 -5.30
#